data_AF-A0A3N5FLQ3-F1
#
_entry.id   AF-A0A3N5FLQ3-F1
#
_cell.length_a   1.000
_cell.length_b   1.000
_cell.length_c   1.000
_cell.angle_alpha   90.00
_cell.angle_beta   90.00
_cell.angle_gamma   90.00
#
_symmetry.space_group_name_H-M   'P 1'
#
loop_
_entity.id
_entity.type
_entity.pdbx_description
1 polymer ?
#
loop_
_entity_poly.entity_id
_entity_poly.type
_entity_poly.pdbx_seq_one_letter_code
_entity_poly.pdbx_strand_id
1 'polypeptide(L)'
;MTDEEINTYISKVFWRTSVDGSHQYTLSSWTPDLSEAFNKFVVHIRRHGYIEKFTGREYTYFDVVDYQYWSMGAPLEETILINRAKLKIKNVHKNDSDAVVIQNRER
;
A
#
# COMPACT_ATOMS: atom_id res chain seq x y z
N MET A 1 0.51 0.45 13.40
CA MET A 1 -0.89 -0.02 13.48
C MET A 1 -0.84 -1.53 13.55
N THR A 2 -1.82 -2.13 14.22
CA THR A 2 -2.06 -3.58 14.14
C THR A 2 -2.76 -3.93 12.84
N ASP A 3 -2.75 -5.21 12.46
CA ASP A 3 -3.47 -5.68 11.28
C ASP A 3 -4.98 -5.39 11.37
N GLU A 4 -5.56 -5.48 12.56
CA GLU A 4 -6.98 -5.15 12.79
C GLU A 4 -7.29 -3.67 12.57
N GLU A 5 -6.44 -2.76 13.08
CA GLU A 5 -6.58 -1.33 12.86
C GLU A 5 -6.47 -0.98 11.36
N ILE A 6 -5.52 -1.62 10.66
CA ILE A 6 -5.30 -1.44 9.22
C ILE A 6 -6.52 -1.89 8.42
N ASN A 7 -6.99 -3.11 8.69
CA ASN A 7 -8.17 -3.65 8.00
C ASN A 7 -9.42 -2.82 8.26
N THR A 8 -9.62 -2.37 9.51
CA THR A 8 -10.74 -1.50 9.89
C THR A 8 -10.70 -0.16 9.15
N TYR A 9 -9.52 0.45 9.03
CA TYR A 9 -9.37 1.69 8.26
C TYR A 9 -9.68 1.46 6.78
N ILE A 10 -9.06 0.45 6.15
CA ILE A 10 -9.21 0.14 4.73
C ILE A 10 -10.67 -0.14 4.36
N SER A 11 -11.42 -0.83 5.24
CA SER A 11 -12.82 -1.20 5.00
C SER A 11 -13.79 -0.02 5.12
N LYS A 12 -13.41 1.04 5.85
CA LYS A 12 -14.29 2.20 6.12
C LYS A 12 -14.08 3.37 5.17
N VAL A 13 -12.92 3.49 4.54
CA VAL A 13 -12.64 4.58 3.60
C VAL A 13 -13.18 4.30 2.21
N PHE A 14 -13.59 5.37 1.52
CA PHE A 14 -13.97 5.30 0.11
C PHE A 14 -12.73 5.28 -0.79
N TRP A 15 -12.78 4.47 -1.85
CA TRP A 15 -11.72 4.32 -2.84
C TRP A 15 -12.21 4.73 -4.22
N ARG A 16 -11.46 5.62 -4.87
CA ARG A 16 -11.71 6.05 -6.24
C ARG A 16 -10.65 5.52 -7.19
N THR A 17 -11.05 4.99 -8.34
CA THR A 17 -10.12 4.59 -9.40
C THR A 17 -9.51 5.82 -10.06
N SER A 18 -8.20 5.79 -10.32
CA SER A 18 -7.47 6.83 -11.05
C SER A 18 -7.97 6.96 -12.49
N VAL A 19 -7.75 8.12 -13.12
CA VAL A 19 -8.22 8.39 -14.48
C VAL A 19 -7.62 7.41 -15.50
N ASP A 20 -6.36 7.02 -15.31
CA ASP A 20 -5.65 6.05 -16.14
C ASP A 20 -5.99 4.58 -15.79
N GLY A 21 -6.83 4.34 -14.79
CA GLY A 21 -7.21 3.01 -14.33
C GLY A 21 -6.09 2.20 -13.66
N SER A 22 -4.90 2.78 -13.43
CA SER A 22 -3.73 2.05 -12.95
C SER A 22 -3.76 1.76 -11.45
N HIS A 23 -4.51 2.54 -10.66
CA HIS A 23 -4.60 2.40 -9.22
C HIS A 23 -5.92 2.97 -8.67
N GLN A 24 -6.12 2.82 -7.37
CA GLN A 24 -7.17 3.50 -6.62
C GLN A 24 -6.53 4.42 -5.58
N TYR A 25 -7.28 5.41 -5.12
CA TYR A 25 -6.84 6.31 -4.05
C TYR A 25 -7.99 6.68 -3.13
N THR A 26 -7.62 7.08 -1.92
CA THR A 26 -8.51 7.74 -0.97
C THR A 26 -7.90 9.08 -0.57
N LEU A 27 -8.75 10.10 -0.38
CA LEU A 27 -8.32 11.41 0.11
C LEU A 27 -8.62 11.53 1.60
N SER A 28 -7.69 12.11 2.36
CA SER A 28 -7.85 12.37 3.79
C SER A 28 -9.13 13.17 4.09
N SER A 29 -9.49 14.10 3.19
CA SER A 29 -10.68 14.95 3.32
C SER A 29 -12.02 14.24 3.09
N TRP A 30 -12.04 13.04 2.52
CA TRP A 30 -13.29 12.32 2.26
C TRP A 30 -13.89 11.67 3.50
N THR A 31 -13.06 11.37 4.50
CA THR A 31 -13.47 10.74 5.76
C THR A 31 -12.79 11.43 6.93
N PRO A 32 -13.21 12.67 7.28
CA PRO A 32 -12.55 13.46 8.32
C PRO A 32 -12.52 12.76 9.69
N ASP A 33 -13.54 11.98 10.02
CA ASP A 33 -13.61 11.17 11.24
C ASP A 33 -12.52 10.08 11.32
N LEU A 34 -11.88 9.76 10.19
CA LEU A 34 -10.78 8.80 10.08
C LEU A 34 -9.43 9.47 9.84
N SER A 35 -9.32 10.79 9.95
CA SER A 35 -8.08 11.55 9.69
C SER A 35 -6.88 11.09 10.53
N GLU A 36 -7.11 10.76 11.80
CA GLU A 36 -6.04 10.21 12.65
C GLU A 36 -5.59 8.82 12.16
N ALA A 37 -6.53 7.96 11.77
CA ALA A 37 -6.23 6.64 11.21
C ALA A 37 -5.52 6.75 9.86
N PHE A 38 -5.89 7.71 9.01
CA PHE A 38 -5.20 8.05 7.78
C PHE A 38 -3.73 8.39 8.06
N ASN A 39 -3.46 9.32 8.97
CA ASN A 39 -2.10 9.73 9.33
C ASN A 39 -1.28 8.57 9.92
N LYS A 40 -1.88 7.79 10.83
CA LYS A 40 -1.27 6.57 11.38
C LYS A 40 -0.92 5.58 10.29
N PHE A 41 -1.77 5.41 9.27
CA PHE A 41 -1.52 4.48 8.18
C PHE A 41 -0.42 4.98 7.24
N VAL A 42 -0.38 6.28 6.91
CA VAL A 42 0.75 6.88 6.17
C VAL A 42 2.08 6.63 6.88
N VAL A 43 2.13 6.88 8.20
CA VAL A 43 3.34 6.64 9.01
C VAL A 43 3.69 5.15 9.03
N HIS A 44 2.69 4.27 9.14
CA HIS A 44 2.91 2.82 9.14
C HIS A 44 3.51 2.34 7.80
N ILE A 45 2.94 2.77 6.67
CA ILE A 45 3.48 2.50 5.33
C ILE A 45 4.95 2.91 5.26
N ARG A 46 5.29 4.14 5.68
CA ARG A 46 6.66 4.69 5.61
C ARG A 46 7.65 3.93 6.49
N ARG A 47 7.21 3.38 7.63
CA ARG A 47 8.07 2.71 8.61
C ARG A 47 8.30 1.22 8.33
N HIS A 48 7.32 0.55 7.75
CA HIS A 48 7.31 -0.91 7.60
C HIS A 48 7.28 -1.37 6.14
N GLY A 49 7.12 -0.44 5.21
CA GLY A 49 7.09 -0.75 3.79
C GLY A 49 8.47 -1.00 3.18
N TYR A 50 8.45 -1.27 1.88
CA TYR A 50 9.62 -1.47 1.03
C TYR A 50 9.62 -0.44 -0.11
N ILE A 51 10.77 -0.25 -0.76
CA ILE A 51 10.88 0.69 -1.89
C ILE A 51 10.43 0.03 -3.20
N GLU A 52 9.58 0.72 -3.95
CA GLU A 52 9.18 0.35 -5.31
C GLU A 52 8.88 1.62 -6.14
N LYS A 53 8.83 1.49 -7.47
CA LYS A 53 8.64 2.61 -8.40
C LYS A 53 7.19 2.82 -8.81
N PHE A 54 6.71 4.04 -8.66
CA PHE A 54 5.52 4.56 -9.32
C PHE A 54 5.91 5.57 -10.39
N THR A 55 5.55 5.31 -11.66
CA THR A 55 5.86 6.22 -12.78
C THR A 55 7.34 6.64 -12.85
N GLY A 56 8.25 5.71 -12.50
CA GLY A 56 9.69 5.93 -12.51
C GLY A 56 10.27 6.59 -11.25
N ARG A 57 9.45 7.01 -10.29
CA ARG A 57 9.89 7.57 -9.00
C ARG A 57 9.73 6.56 -7.87
N GLU A 58 10.68 6.53 -6.95
CA GLU A 58 10.66 5.63 -5.81
C GLU A 58 9.75 6.15 -4.70
N TYR A 59 8.92 5.25 -4.16
CA TYR A 59 8.06 5.48 -3.01
C TYR A 59 8.12 4.29 -2.07
N THR A 60 7.67 4.48 -0.83
CA THR A 60 7.50 3.38 0.12
C THR A 60 6.13 2.75 -0.06
N TYR A 61 6.13 1.46 -0.33
CA TYR A 61 4.97 0.60 -0.52
C TYR A 61 4.80 -0.34 0.66
N PHE A 62 3.58 -0.64 1.04
CA PHE A 62 3.25 -1.60 2.08
C PHE A 62 2.13 -2.51 1.62
N ASP A 63 2.28 -3.81 1.83
CA ASP A 63 1.34 -4.82 1.34
C ASP A 63 0.35 -5.23 2.43
N VAL A 64 -0.92 -5.27 2.07
CA VAL A 64 -2.00 -5.80 2.92
C VAL A 64 -2.88 -6.70 2.06
N VAL A 65 -2.82 -8.01 2.37
CA VAL A 65 -3.57 -9.06 1.67
C VAL A 65 -3.32 -9.00 0.15
N ASP A 66 -4.27 -8.47 -0.63
CA ASP A 66 -4.25 -8.44 -2.10
C ASP A 66 -3.82 -7.09 -2.69
N TYR A 67 -3.49 -6.10 -1.85
CA TYR A 67 -3.20 -4.74 -2.27
C TYR A 67 -1.87 -4.25 -1.74
N GLN A 68 -1.20 -3.44 -2.55
CA GLN A 68 -0.05 -2.62 -2.15
C GLN A 68 -0.50 -1.17 -1.98
N TYR A 69 0.01 -0.49 -0.96
CA TYR A 69 -0.40 0.86 -0.54
C TYR A 69 0.80 1.80 -0.50
N TRP A 70 0.64 3.04 -0.97
CA TRP A 70 1.71 4.05 -0.92
C TRP A 70 1.16 5.48 -0.82
N SER A 71 2.01 6.41 -0.40
CA SER A 71 1.75 7.87 -0.48
C SER A 71 2.80 8.54 -1.36
N MET A 72 2.56 9.78 -1.80
CA MET A 72 3.44 10.50 -2.75
C MET A 72 4.68 11.14 -2.11
N GLY A 73 5.06 10.75 -0.89
CA GLY A 73 6.32 11.18 -0.24
C GLY A 73 6.35 12.60 0.32
N ALA A 74 5.23 13.33 0.30
CA ALA A 74 5.11 14.64 0.94
C ALA A 74 5.31 14.55 2.47
N PRO A 75 5.66 15.65 3.16
CA PRO A 75 5.56 15.74 4.61
C PRO A 75 4.18 15.26 5.12
N LEU A 76 4.11 14.75 6.35
CA LEU A 76 2.89 14.09 6.83
C LEU A 76 1.69 15.05 6.82
N GLU A 77 1.93 16.29 7.24
CA GLU A 77 0.99 17.40 7.26
C GLU A 77 0.48 17.85 5.89
N GLU A 78 1.25 17.57 4.82
CA GLU A 78 0.90 17.85 3.43
C GLU A 78 0.36 16.61 2.70
N THR A 79 0.39 15.44 3.33
CA THR A 79 -0.03 14.20 2.70
C THR A 79 -1.55 14.13 2.65
N ILE A 80 -2.11 14.30 1.46
CA ILE A 80 -3.56 14.34 1.25
C ILE A 80 -4.17 13.03 0.76
N LEU A 81 -3.36 12.06 0.31
CA LEU A 81 -3.85 10.83 -0.29
C LEU A 81 -3.03 9.60 0.06
N ILE A 82 -3.71 8.45 0.03
CA ILE A 82 -3.11 7.11 0.01
C ILE A 82 -3.59 6.43 -1.26
N ASN A 83 -2.64 5.92 -2.04
CA ASN A 83 -2.89 5.09 -3.20
C ASN A 83 -2.93 3.62 -2.81
N ARG A 84 -3.66 2.81 -3.57
CA ARG A 84 -3.56 1.36 -3.57
C ARG A 84 -3.67 0.77 -4.97
N ALA A 85 -3.02 -0.35 -5.20
CA ALA A 85 -3.21 -1.16 -6.40
C ALA A 85 -3.22 -2.64 -6.01
N LYS A 86 -3.84 -3.50 -6.84
CA LYS A 86 -3.72 -4.94 -6.61
C LYS A 86 -2.26 -5.35 -6.70
N LEU A 87 -1.86 -6.30 -5.85
CA LEU A 87 -0.56 -6.94 -5.97
C LEU A 87 -0.43 -7.53 -7.36
N LYS A 88 0.68 -7.21 -8.03
CA LYS A 88 1.03 -7.87 -9.27
C LYS A 88 1.37 -9.30 -8.90
N ILE A 89 0.64 -10.27 -9.45
CA ILE A 89 1.10 -11.66 -9.42
C ILE A 89 2.45 -11.64 -10.12
N LYS A 90 3.53 -11.77 -9.35
CA LYS A 90 4.83 -12.06 -9.93
C LYS A 90 4.66 -13.44 -10.50
N ASN A 91 4.66 -13.56 -11.84
CA ASN A 91 4.77 -14.85 -12.48
C ASN A 91 6.03 -15.50 -11.91
N VAL A 92 5.85 -16.41 -10.97
CA VAL A 92 6.88 -17.38 -10.63
C VAL A 92 7.04 -18.14 -11.93
N HIS A 93 8.15 -17.92 -12.63
CA HIS A 93 8.53 -18.81 -13.71
C HIS A 93 8.46 -20.22 -13.12
N LYS A 94 7.47 -21.01 -13.54
CA LYS A 94 7.50 -22.46 -13.36
C LYS A 94 8.71 -22.91 -14.17
N ASN A 95 9.87 -22.97 -13.51
CA ASN A 95 10.85 -23.93 -13.93
C ASN A 95 10.20 -25.27 -13.67
N ASP A 96 9.94 -26.01 -14.74
CA ASP A 96 9.53 -27.40 -14.69
C ASP A 96 10.66 -28.22 -14.04
N SER A 97 10.75 -28.17 -12.71
CA SER A 97 11.42 -29.17 -11.86
C SER A 97 11.03 -28.88 -10.42
N ASP A 98 10.38 -29.85 -9.79
CA ASP A 98 9.91 -29.82 -8.41
C ASP A 98 11.03 -29.47 -7.41
N ALA A 99 10.88 -28.34 -6.71
CA ALA A 99 11.19 -28.16 -5.29
C ALA A 99 10.83 -26.73 -4.87
N VAL A 100 9.78 -26.57 -4.07
CA VAL A 100 9.51 -25.31 -3.36
C VAL A 100 10.56 -25.16 -2.27
N VAL A 101 11.67 -24.48 -2.58
CA VAL A 101 12.61 -24.00 -1.56
C VAL A 101 12.07 -22.67 -1.05
N ILE A 102 11.44 -22.71 0.12
CA ILE A 102 11.09 -21.51 0.89
C ILE A 102 12.42 -20.89 1.35
N GLN A 103 12.91 -19.88 0.64
CA GLN A 103 13.95 -19.02 1.17
C GLN A 103 13.30 -17.97 2.07
N ASN A 104 13.31 -18.26 3.37
CA ASN A 104 13.12 -17.25 4.41
C ASN A 104 14.18 -16.17 4.20
N ARG A 105 13.76 -14.97 3.81
CA ARG A 105 14.62 -13.78 3.93
C ARG A 105 14.58 -13.34 5.38
N GLU A 106 15.58 -13.78 6.12
CA GLU A 106 15.92 -13.18 7.40
C GLU A 106 16.58 -11.81 7.19
N ARG A 107 16.12 -10.87 8.03
CA ARG A 107 16.67 -9.55 8.41
C ARG A 107 16.49 -8.37 7.46
#